data_AF-A0AAW2X250-F1
#
_entry.id   AF-A0AAW2X250-F1
#
_cell.length_a   1.000
_cell.length_b   1.000
_cell.length_c   1.000
_cell.angle_alpha   90.00
_cell.angle_beta   90.00
_cell.angle_gamma   90.00
#
_symmetry.space_group_name_H-M   'P 1'
#
loop_
_entity.id
_entity.type
_entity.pdbx_description
1 polymer ?
#
loop_
_entity_poly.entity_id
_entity_poly.type
_entity_poly.pdbx_seq_one_letter_code
_entity_poly.pdbx_strand_id
1 'polypeptide(L)'
;MKRGILLSQEGFAKKLVTRFGVDLSKKCSAPLDGNVKLRQDGGLHLPGLQLYRALIGSPFDLTISRPDITFSVGLVSCFMPTPRKPHLEAAKKILKYVNTTLDVG
;
A
#
# COMPACT_ATOMS: atom_id res chain seq x y z
N MET A 1 22.98 -17.18 -8.39
CA MET A 1 22.05 -16.26 -9.08
C MET A 1 20.81 -16.04 -8.21
N LYS A 2 20.66 -14.86 -7.59
CA LYS A 2 19.37 -14.37 -7.10
C LYS A 2 19.26 -12.91 -7.52
N ARG A 3 18.59 -12.66 -8.65
CA ARG A 3 18.17 -11.32 -9.07
C ARG A 3 17.05 -10.90 -8.12
N GLY A 4 17.42 -10.49 -6.91
CA GLY A 4 16.54 -9.70 -6.07
C GLY A 4 16.22 -8.43 -6.84
N ILE A 5 14.93 -8.18 -7.10
CA ILE A 5 14.49 -6.98 -7.77
C ILE A 5 14.82 -5.82 -6.83
N LEU A 6 16.00 -5.21 -6.99
CA LEU A 6 16.33 -3.96 -6.34
C LEU A 6 15.48 -2.89 -7.03
N LEU A 7 14.22 -2.80 -6.64
CA LEU A 7 13.33 -1.73 -7.05
C LEU A 7 13.93 -0.45 -6.46
N SER A 8 14.57 0.37 -7.30
CA SER A 8 14.86 1.75 -6.92
C SER A 8 13.53 2.40 -6.50
N GLN A 9 13.55 3.20 -5.44
CA GLN A 9 12.33 3.81 -4.90
C GLN A 9 11.55 4.59 -5.98
N GLU A 10 12.26 5.20 -6.92
CA GLU A 10 11.70 5.87 -8.09
C GLU A 10 10.99 4.90 -9.07
N GLY A 11 11.60 3.74 -9.34
CA GLY A 11 10.99 2.69 -10.16
C GLY A 11 9.76 2.08 -9.49
N PHE A 12 9.75 2.02 -8.16
CA PHE A 12 8.59 1.61 -7.37
C PHE A 12 7.47 2.66 -7.45
N ALA A 13 7.79 3.93 -7.20
CA ALA A 13 6.85 5.05 -7.31
C ALA A 13 6.19 5.14 -8.69
N LYS A 14 6.98 5.07 -9.77
CA LYS A 14 6.47 5.06 -11.16
C LYS A 14 5.52 3.89 -11.41
N LYS A 15 5.90 2.67 -11.00
CA LYS A 15 5.03 1.50 -11.12
C LYS A 15 3.73 1.66 -10.34
N LEU A 16 3.75 2.29 -9.17
CA LEU A 16 2.55 2.52 -8.36
C LEU A 16 1.58 3.52 -9.00
N VAL A 17 2.10 4.65 -9.48
CA VAL A 17 1.31 5.68 -10.18
C VAL A 17 0.65 5.07 -11.41
N THR A 18 1.43 4.41 -12.27
CA THR A 18 0.92 3.85 -13.53
C THR A 18 -0.03 2.67 -13.30
N ARG A 19 0.25 1.79 -12.34
CA ARG A 19 -0.50 0.54 -12.16
C ARG A 19 -1.75 0.69 -11.30
N PHE A 20 -1.78 1.66 -10.39
CA PHE A 20 -2.87 1.81 -9.41
C PHE A 20 -3.49 3.21 -9.37
N GLY A 21 -3.00 4.14 -10.21
CA GLY A 21 -3.49 5.52 -10.24
C GLY A 21 -3.27 6.25 -8.92
N VAL A 22 -2.22 5.91 -8.17
CA VAL A 22 -1.89 6.61 -6.92
C VAL A 22 -1.23 7.93 -7.26
N ASP A 23 -1.85 9.02 -6.85
CA ASP A 23 -1.25 10.35 -6.91
C ASP A 23 -0.26 10.52 -5.74
N LEU A 24 1.03 10.31 -6.04
CA LEU A 24 2.14 10.44 -5.10
C LEU A 24 2.56 11.91 -4.85
N SER A 25 2.05 12.87 -5.63
CA SER A 25 2.38 14.30 -5.46
C SER A 25 1.74 14.90 -4.20
N LYS A 26 0.60 14.34 -3.79
CA LYS A 26 -0.10 14.78 -2.58
C LYS A 26 0.57 14.15 -1.36
N LYS A 27 0.96 14.98 -0.40
CA LYS A 27 1.48 14.52 0.89
C LYS A 27 0.37 13.86 1.72
N CYS A 28 0.73 12.86 2.52
CA CYS A 28 -0.15 12.24 3.50
C CYS A 28 0.53 12.28 4.87
N SER A 29 -0.18 12.77 5.89
CA SER A 29 0.36 12.91 7.25
C SER A 29 0.23 11.63 8.09
N ALA A 30 -0.66 10.72 7.71
CA ALA A 30 -0.89 9.45 8.41
C ALA A 30 -1.12 8.28 7.43
N PRO A 31 -0.72 7.05 7.78
CA PRO A 31 -0.88 5.88 6.92
C PRO A 31 -2.35 5.43 6.78
N LEU A 32 -3.17 5.62 7.80
CA LEU A 32 -4.62 5.39 7.81
C LEU A 32 -5.32 6.47 8.65
N ASP A 33 -6.60 6.73 8.42
CA ASP A 33 -7.39 7.64 9.27
C ASP A 33 -7.74 6.97 10.60
N GLY A 34 -7.78 7.73 11.70
CA GLY A 34 -8.11 7.21 13.03
C GLY A 34 -9.49 6.54 13.14
N ASN A 35 -10.38 6.79 12.18
CA ASN A 35 -11.74 6.23 12.11
C ASN A 35 -11.94 5.24 10.95
N VAL A 36 -10.86 4.72 10.35
CA VAL A 36 -10.98 3.76 9.25
C VAL A 36 -11.67 2.48 9.75
N LYS A 37 -12.90 2.25 9.28
CA LYS A 37 -13.66 1.00 9.50
C LYS A 37 -13.63 0.18 8.21
N LEU A 38 -12.60 -0.65 8.05
CA LEU A 38 -12.56 -1.65 6.97
C LEU A 38 -13.49 -2.80 7.33
N ARG A 39 -14.55 -2.99 6.56
CA ARG A 39 -15.51 -4.09 6.75
C ARG A 39 -15.28 -5.15 5.68
N GLN A 40 -15.35 -6.41 6.08
CA GLN A 40 -15.16 -7.56 5.20
C GLN A 40 -16.22 -7.63 4.08
N ASP A 41 -17.41 -7.08 4.34
CA ASP A 41 -18.56 -6.97 3.45
C ASP A 41 -18.76 -5.56 2.85
N GLY A 42 -17.84 -4.63 3.12
CA GLY A 42 -17.94 -3.24 2.69
C GLY A 42 -17.54 -3.03 1.23
N GLY A 43 -18.49 -2.57 0.40
CA GLY A 43 -18.23 -2.10 -0.97
C GLY A 43 -18.03 -3.20 -2.02
N LEU A 44 -17.70 -2.77 -3.24
CA LEU A 44 -17.59 -3.63 -4.42
C LEU A 44 -16.36 -4.56 -4.33
N HIS A 45 -16.52 -5.80 -4.81
CA HIS A 45 -15.38 -6.69 -5.03
C HIS A 45 -14.39 -6.06 -6.00
N LEU A 46 -13.10 -6.24 -5.71
CA LEU A 46 -12.06 -5.81 -6.63
C LEU A 46 -11.85 -6.85 -7.72
N PRO A 47 -12.02 -6.48 -9.00
CA PRO A 47 -11.53 -7.31 -10.09
C PRO A 47 -10.00 -7.27 -10.07
N GLY A 48 -9.36 -8.40 -9.77
CA GLY A 48 -7.90 -8.55 -9.86
C GLY A 48 -7.19 -8.67 -8.51
N LEU A 49 -7.24 -9.87 -7.93
CA LEU A 49 -6.48 -10.25 -6.72
C LEU A 49 -4.97 -10.04 -6.86
N GLN A 50 -4.42 -10.25 -8.07
CA GLN A 50 -2.99 -10.06 -8.35
C GLN A 50 -2.53 -8.60 -8.19
N LEU A 51 -3.39 -7.64 -8.53
CA LEU A 51 -3.10 -6.22 -8.37
C LEU A 51 -2.97 -5.88 -6.89
N TYR A 52 -3.93 -6.32 -6.08
CA TYR A 52 -3.89 -6.13 -4.64
C TYR A 52 -2.66 -6.79 -3.98
N ARG A 53 -2.34 -8.03 -4.37
CA ARG A 53 -1.17 -8.75 -3.85
C ARG A 53 0.15 -8.05 -4.21
N ALA A 54 0.27 -7.53 -5.43
CA ALA A 54 1.44 -6.75 -5.83
C ALA A 54 1.55 -5.42 -5.06
N LEU A 55 0.40 -4.81 -4.72
CA LEU A 55 0.34 -3.57 -3.95
C LEU A 55 0.73 -3.76 -2.49
N ILE A 56 0.32 -4.87 -1.86
CA ILE A 56 0.64 -5.19 -0.46
C ILE A 56 2.03 -5.80 -0.31
N GLY A 57 2.48 -6.60 -1.28
CA GLY A 57 3.79 -7.26 -1.22
C GLY A 57 4.96 -6.29 -1.16
N SER A 58 4.90 -5.18 -1.90
CA SER A 58 6.02 -4.23 -1.93
C SER A 58 6.21 -3.37 -0.66
N PRO A 59 5.15 -2.88 0.03
CA PRO A 59 5.30 -2.28 1.35
C PRO A 59 5.57 -3.32 2.43
N PHE A 60 5.26 -4.61 2.22
CA PHE A 60 5.60 -5.66 3.19
C PHE A 60 7.12 -5.79 3.37
N ASP A 61 7.90 -5.64 2.29
CA ASP A 61 9.36 -5.60 2.36
C ASP A 61 9.87 -4.34 3.11
N LEU A 62 9.10 -3.24 3.10
CA LEU A 62 9.44 -1.99 3.82
C LEU A 62 9.04 -2.00 5.30
N THR A 63 8.06 -2.82 5.70
CA THR A 63 7.62 -2.95 7.10
C THR A 63 8.74 -3.39 8.05
N ILE A 64 9.76 -4.09 7.53
CA ILE A 64 10.92 -4.53 8.30
C ILE A 64 11.72 -3.32 8.83
N SER A 65 11.68 -2.18 8.12
CA SER A 65 12.44 -0.96 8.49
C SER A 65 11.56 0.17 9.04
N ARG A 66 10.22 0.07 8.98
CA ARG A 66 9.28 1.17 9.24
C ARG A 66 8.15 0.74 10.19
N PRO A 67 8.36 0.79 11.52
CA PRO A 67 7.36 0.34 12.50
C PRO A 67 6.10 1.21 12.53
N ASP A 68 6.19 2.46 12.06
CA ASP A 68 5.12 3.44 11.93
C ASP A 68 3.99 2.99 10.98
N ILE A 69 4.29 2.10 10.01
CA ILE A 69 3.29 1.58 9.06
C ILE A 69 2.87 0.14 9.34
N THR A 70 3.52 -0.57 10.28
CA THR A 70 3.31 -2.02 10.51
C THR A 70 1.86 -2.37 10.80
N PHE A 71 1.21 -1.62 11.69
CA PHE A 71 -0.20 -1.83 12.00
C PHE A 71 -1.09 -1.67 10.76
N SER A 72 -0.84 -0.62 9.98
CA SER A 72 -1.63 -0.30 8.80
C SER A 72 -1.47 -1.36 7.71
N VAL A 73 -0.24 -1.79 7.44
CA VAL A 73 0.06 -2.87 6.48
C VAL A 73 -0.56 -4.19 6.94
N GLY A 74 -0.45 -4.53 8.23
CA GLY A 74 -1.05 -5.73 8.82
C GLY A 74 -2.56 -5.76 8.64
N LEU A 75 -3.25 -4.67 9.02
CA LEU A 75 -4.71 -4.56 8.91
C LEU A 75 -5.21 -4.80 7.48
N VAL A 76 -4.56 -4.18 6.51
CA VAL A 76 -4.96 -4.28 5.10
C VAL A 76 -4.58 -5.66 4.52
N SER A 77 -3.53 -6.30 5.03
CA SER A 77 -3.14 -7.66 4.65
C SER A 77 -4.14 -8.73 5.07
N CYS A 78 -4.89 -8.52 6.16
CA CYS A 78 -5.96 -9.44 6.59
C CYS A 78 -7.07 -9.60 5.53
N PHE A 79 -7.24 -8.61 4.64
CA PHE A 79 -8.26 -8.63 3.58
C PHE A 79 -7.73 -9.15 2.24
N MET A 80 -6.50 -9.66 2.18
CA MET A 80 -5.90 -10.23 0.97
C MET A 80 -6.70 -11.37 0.34
N PRO A 81 -7.40 -12.26 1.07
CA PRO A 81 -8.20 -13.32 0.43
C PRO A 81 -9.38 -12.79 -0.38
N THR A 82 -9.99 -11.68 0.06
CA THR A 82 -11.19 -11.09 -0.54
C THR A 82 -11.10 -9.55 -0.52
N PRO A 83 -10.18 -8.95 -1.31
CA PRO A 83 -10.00 -7.51 -1.31
C PRO A 83 -11.20 -6.83 -1.93
N ARG A 84 -11.56 -5.67 -1.37
CA ARG A 84 -12.66 -4.82 -1.82
C ARG A 84 -12.15 -3.41 -2.01
N LYS A 85 -12.92 -2.60 -2.73
CA LYS A 85 -12.54 -1.21 -3.03
C LYS A 85 -12.03 -0.43 -1.79
N PRO A 86 -12.65 -0.51 -0.60
CA PRO A 86 -12.13 0.17 0.59
C PRO A 86 -10.74 -0.32 1.03
N HIS A 87 -10.46 -1.63 0.91
CA HIS A 87 -9.17 -2.22 1.25
C HIS A 87 -8.07 -1.70 0.30
N LEU A 88 -8.37 -1.57 -1.00
CA LEU A 88 -7.43 -1.00 -1.97
C LEU A 88 -7.16 0.48 -1.70
N GLU A 89 -8.18 1.28 -1.39
CA GLU A 89 -7.98 2.70 -1.08
C GLU A 89 -7.14 2.89 0.19
N ALA A 90 -7.34 2.04 1.21
CA ALA A 90 -6.48 2.00 2.40
C ALA A 90 -5.02 1.65 2.04
N ALA A 91 -4.80 0.62 1.21
CA ALA A 91 -3.47 0.24 0.75
C ALA A 91 -2.76 1.37 -0.02
N LYS A 92 -3.48 2.07 -0.91
CA LYS A 92 -2.95 3.23 -1.65
C LYS A 92 -2.55 4.37 -0.71
N LYS A 93 -3.33 4.60 0.36
CA LYS A 93 -3.04 5.64 1.35
C LYS A 93 -1.76 5.35 2.14
N ILE A 94 -1.55 4.09 2.54
CA ILE A 94 -0.29 3.65 3.17
C ILE A 94 0.90 3.94 2.25
N LEU A 95 0.80 3.60 0.97
CA LEU A 95 1.88 3.86 0.00
C LEU A 95 2.17 5.34 -0.20
N LYS A 96 1.13 6.16 -0.21
CA LYS A 96 1.25 7.61 -0.30
C LYS A 96 1.92 8.21 0.93
N TYR A 97 1.58 7.71 2.12
CA TYR A 97 2.25 8.07 3.37
C TYR A 97 3.72 7.67 3.32
N VAL A 98 4.01 6.43 2.90
CA VAL A 98 5.38 5.96 2.72
C VAL A 98 6.16 6.91 1.82
N ASN A 99 5.62 7.26 0.64
CA ASN A 99 6.25 8.19 -0.30
C ASN A 99 6.48 9.59 0.30
N THR A 100 5.55 10.08 1.12
CA THR A 100 5.68 11.38 1.80
C THR A 100 6.82 11.38 2.81
N THR A 101 7.05 10.24 3.46
CA THR A 101 8.10 10.07 4.47
C THR A 101 9.39 9.47 3.90
N LEU A 102 9.55 9.35 2.57
CA LEU A 102 10.81 8.92 1.96
C LEU A 102 11.88 10.02 1.98
N ASP A 103 11.48 11.30 2.05
CA ASP A 103 12.37 12.47 2.01
C ASP A 103 12.92 12.89 3.40
N VAL A 104 12.41 12.27 4.48
CA VAL A 104 12.84 12.54 5.86
C VAL A 104 13.84 11.48 6.37
N GLY A 105 14.53 10.79 5.46
CA GLY A 105 15.57 9.80 5.76
C GLY A 105 16.91 10.16 5.13
#